data_AF-W8RC11-F1
#
_entry.id   AF-W8RC11-F1
#
_cell.length_a   1.000
_cell.length_b   1.000
_cell.length_c   1.000
_cell.angle_alpha   90.00
_cell.angle_beta   90.00
_cell.angle_gamma   90.00
#
_symmetry.space_group_name_H-M   'P 1'
#
loop_
_entity.id
_entity.type
_entity.pdbx_description
1 polymer ?
#
loop_
_entity_poly.entity_id
_entity_poly.type
_entity_poly.pdbx_seq_one_letter_code
_entity_poly.pdbx_strand_id
1 'polypeptide(L)'
;MKTAVAMVLLMFTTGLAHAQESCAGKEANIRRQLDHARDNGNAGQIRGLETALDKVRTHCTNEGLQAERQDDIDEVREEISEREADLREALEDGEPQKVERRERKLDESREELRQLLEK
;
A
#
# COMPACT_ATOMS: atom_id res chain seq x y z
N MET A 1 -4.26 -53.60 11.11
CA MET A 1 -5.46 -52.91 11.64
C MET A 1 -5.03 -51.56 12.18
N LYS A 2 -5.65 -50.48 11.65
CA LYS A 2 -6.07 -49.26 12.37
C LYS A 2 -4.94 -48.41 13.01
N THR A 3 -4.70 -47.14 12.69
CA THR A 3 -5.40 -46.08 11.93
C THR A 3 -4.38 -44.99 11.64
N ALA A 4 -4.46 -44.38 10.47
CA ALA A 4 -3.73 -43.17 10.11
C ALA A 4 -4.15 -41.99 11.00
N VAL A 5 -3.17 -41.19 11.44
CA VAL A 5 -3.42 -39.85 11.99
C VAL A 5 -2.75 -38.85 11.07
N ALA A 6 -3.49 -38.47 10.03
CA ALA A 6 -3.17 -37.29 9.24
C ALA A 6 -3.59 -36.07 10.07
N MET A 7 -2.65 -35.45 10.78
CA MET A 7 -2.84 -34.12 11.34
C MET A 7 -2.70 -33.11 10.20
N VAL A 8 -3.79 -32.94 9.45
CA VAL A 8 -3.92 -31.82 8.50
C VAL A 8 -4.10 -30.57 9.33
N LEU A 9 -2.99 -29.87 9.57
CA LEU A 9 -2.99 -28.50 10.09
C LEU A 9 -3.55 -27.61 8.97
N LEU A 10 -4.86 -27.36 9.02
CA LEU A 10 -5.53 -26.33 8.23
C LEU A 10 -4.91 -24.98 8.62
N MET A 11 -4.01 -24.47 7.78
CA MET A 11 -3.58 -23.08 7.86
C MET A 11 -4.80 -22.21 7.62
N PHE A 12 -5.08 -21.33 8.58
CA PHE A 12 -6.08 -20.28 8.47
C PHE A 12 -5.83 -19.47 7.19
N THR A 13 -6.72 -19.58 6.21
CA THR A 13 -6.84 -18.54 5.20
C THR A 13 -7.55 -17.36 5.84
N THR A 14 -6.80 -16.50 6.52
CA THR A 14 -7.27 -15.13 6.76
C THR A 14 -7.41 -14.48 5.39
N GLY A 15 -8.66 -14.38 4.93
CA GLY A 15 -9.02 -13.64 3.74
C GLY A 15 -8.42 -12.24 3.80
N LEU A 16 -7.83 -11.84 2.68
CA LEU A 16 -7.05 -10.63 2.50
C LEU A 16 -7.74 -9.39 3.05
N ALA A 17 -6.98 -8.58 3.78
CA ALA A 17 -7.36 -7.28 4.29
C ALA A 17 -7.46 -6.19 3.17
N HIS A 18 -7.97 -6.53 1.98
CA HIS A 18 -8.26 -5.56 0.90
C HIS A 18 -9.36 -4.55 1.28
N ALA A 19 -9.98 -4.70 2.46
CA ALA A 19 -10.98 -3.76 2.93
C ALA A 19 -10.42 -2.33 2.98
N GLN A 20 -9.19 -2.12 3.46
CA GLN A 20 -8.62 -0.77 3.65
C GLN A 20 -8.51 0.05 2.37
N GLU A 21 -8.39 -0.60 1.22
CA GLU A 21 -8.16 0.00 -0.10
C GLU A 21 -9.47 0.34 -0.85
N SER A 22 -10.62 -0.08 -0.31
CA SER A 22 -11.95 0.18 -0.86
C SER A 22 -12.64 1.35 -0.15
N CYS A 23 -13.60 2.01 -0.80
CA CYS A 23 -14.41 3.05 -0.14
C CYS A 23 -15.14 2.52 1.10
N ALA A 24 -15.65 1.29 1.03
CA ALA A 24 -16.34 0.64 2.14
C ALA A 24 -15.42 0.40 3.34
N GLY A 25 -14.18 -0.05 3.13
CA GLY A 25 -13.26 -0.25 4.25
C GLY A 25 -12.51 1.02 4.68
N LYS A 26 -12.37 2.04 3.83
CA LYS A 26 -12.03 3.41 4.26
C LYS A 26 -13.09 3.93 5.23
N GLU A 27 -14.38 3.80 4.89
CA GLU A 27 -15.47 4.13 5.80
C GLU A 27 -15.44 3.30 7.10
N ALA A 28 -15.29 1.98 7.00
CA ALA A 28 -15.22 1.12 8.18
C ALA A 28 -14.04 1.47 9.10
N ASN A 29 -12.89 1.85 8.53
CA ASN A 29 -11.72 2.29 9.28
C ASN A 29 -12.01 3.60 10.02
N ILE A 30 -12.58 4.60 9.35
CA ILE A 30 -12.95 5.88 9.98
C ILE A 30 -13.98 5.67 11.10
N ARG A 31 -14.97 4.78 10.90
CA ARG A 31 -15.94 4.44 11.96
C ARG A 31 -15.27 3.81 13.18
N ARG A 32 -14.33 2.88 13.01
CA ARG A 32 -13.55 2.31 14.13
C ARG A 32 -12.74 3.39 14.88
N GLN A 33 -12.14 4.33 14.15
CA GLN A 33 -11.43 5.45 14.76
C GLN A 33 -12.39 6.38 15.53
N LEU A 34 -13.62 6.59 15.03
CA LEU A 34 -14.65 7.38 15.70
C LEU A 34 -15.05 6.75 17.03
N ASP A 35 -15.28 5.44 17.04
CA ASP A 35 -15.65 4.73 18.27
C ASP A 35 -14.53 4.87 19.31
N HIS A 36 -13.27 4.68 18.90
CA HIS A 36 -12.13 4.90 19.80
C HIS A 36 -12.01 6.36 20.28
N ALA A 37 -12.21 7.34 19.41
CA ALA A 37 -12.15 8.76 19.79
C ALA A 37 -13.28 9.14 20.76
N ARG A 38 -14.46 8.52 20.64
CA ARG A 38 -15.60 8.67 21.56
C ARG A 38 -15.29 8.10 22.93
N ASP A 39 -14.74 6.89 23.00
CA ASP A 39 -14.35 6.24 24.26
C ASP A 39 -13.34 7.08 25.05
N ASN A 40 -12.45 7.80 24.34
CA ASN A 40 -11.44 8.67 24.93
C ASN A 40 -11.89 10.13 25.13
N GLY A 41 -13.13 10.49 24.76
CA GLY A 41 -13.65 11.85 24.88
C GLY A 41 -12.91 12.91 24.03
N ASN A 42 -12.23 12.50 22.96
CA ASN A 42 -11.42 13.40 22.13
C ASN A 42 -12.28 14.16 21.10
N ALA A 43 -12.97 15.20 21.56
CA ALA A 43 -13.90 15.98 20.74
C ALA A 43 -13.28 16.58 19.46
N GLY A 44 -11.98 16.92 19.48
CA GLY A 44 -11.28 17.43 18.30
C GLY A 44 -11.12 16.35 17.22
N GLN A 45 -10.67 15.17 17.63
CA GLN A 45 -10.52 14.02 16.75
C GLN A 45 -11.86 13.54 16.19
N ILE A 46 -12.91 13.52 17.03
CA ILE A 46 -14.28 13.15 16.59
C ILE A 46 -14.73 14.04 15.43
N ARG A 47 -14.65 15.37 15.57
CA ARG A 47 -15.07 16.30 14.49
C ARG A 47 -14.29 16.10 13.19
N GLY A 48 -12.98 15.88 13.30
CA GLY A 48 -12.13 15.61 12.14
C GLY A 48 -12.53 14.32 11.42
N LEU A 49 -12.78 13.26 12.19
CA LEU A 49 -13.20 11.96 11.65
C LEU A 49 -14.63 11.98 11.08
N GLU A 50 -15.56 12.72 11.66
CA GLU A 50 -16.91 12.93 11.10
C GLU A 50 -16.84 13.63 9.75
N THR A 51 -15.98 14.66 9.63
CA THR A 51 -15.73 15.35 8.36
C THR A 51 -15.09 14.42 7.32
N ALA A 52 -14.12 13.58 7.73
CA ALA A 52 -13.51 12.60 6.85
C ALA A 52 -14.51 11.53 6.38
N LEU A 53 -15.39 11.08 7.28
CA LEU A 53 -16.44 10.12 6.97
C LEU A 53 -17.42 10.67 5.92
N ASP A 54 -17.84 11.92 6.07
CA ASP A 54 -18.72 12.60 5.11
C ASP A 54 -18.06 12.71 3.72
N LYS A 55 -16.78 13.11 3.67
CA LYS A 55 -16.02 13.16 2.42
C LYS A 55 -15.92 11.80 1.74
N VAL A 56 -15.66 10.72 2.49
CA VAL A 56 -15.62 9.37 1.93
C VAL A 56 -16.98 8.97 1.35
N ARG A 57 -18.08 9.24 2.06
CA ARG A 57 -19.42 8.92 1.58
C ARG A 57 -19.83 9.71 0.33
N THR A 58 -19.39 10.96 0.24
CA THR A 58 -19.80 11.86 -0.84
C THR A 58 -18.92 11.73 -2.08
N HIS A 59 -17.62 11.47 -1.91
CA HIS A 59 -16.65 11.58 -3.00
C HIS A 59 -15.88 10.31 -3.33
N CYS A 60 -15.88 9.30 -2.45
CA CYS A 60 -15.10 8.09 -2.72
C CYS A 60 -15.80 7.23 -3.79
N THR A 61 -15.05 6.85 -4.83
CA THR A 61 -15.46 5.85 -5.81
C THR A 61 -14.39 4.77 -5.89
N ASN A 62 -14.77 3.49 -6.03
CA ASN A 62 -13.79 2.41 -6.08
C ASN A 62 -12.97 2.49 -7.38
N GLU A 63 -13.60 2.95 -8.47
CA GLU A 63 -12.97 3.22 -9.75
C GLU A 63 -11.92 4.33 -9.62
N GLY A 64 -12.23 5.41 -8.91
CA GLY A 64 -11.26 6.48 -8.63
C GLY A 64 -10.06 5.99 -7.82
N LEU A 65 -10.29 5.12 -6.82
CA LEU A 65 -9.18 4.53 -6.05
C LEU A 65 -8.32 3.57 -6.88
N GLN A 66 -8.92 2.86 -7.85
CA GLN A 66 -8.17 2.00 -8.77
C GLN A 66 -7.37 2.84 -9.77
N ALA A 67 -7.94 3.93 -10.28
CA ALA A 67 -7.25 4.86 -11.17
C ALA A 67 -6.04 5.50 -10.47
N GLU A 68 -6.23 6.02 -9.25
CA GLU A 68 -5.14 6.59 -8.43
C GLU A 68 -3.99 5.59 -8.23
N ARG A 69 -4.30 4.34 -7.87
CA ARG A 69 -3.27 3.29 -7.76
C ARG A 69 -2.56 2.99 -9.08
N GLN A 70 -3.30 2.99 -10.19
CA GLN A 70 -2.71 2.70 -11.50
C GLN A 70 -1.77 3.83 -11.92
N ASP A 71 -2.16 5.09 -11.66
CA ASP A 71 -1.31 6.26 -11.88
C ASP A 71 -0.03 6.18 -11.03
N ASP A 72 -0.13 5.85 -9.72
CA ASP A 72 1.04 5.63 -8.84
C ASP A 72 1.97 4.53 -9.38
N ILE A 73 1.40 3.40 -9.85
CA ILE A 73 2.16 2.29 -10.43
C ILE A 73 2.90 2.73 -11.69
N ASP A 74 2.26 3.52 -12.54
CA ASP A 74 2.84 3.96 -13.80
C ASP A 74 3.92 5.02 -13.58
N GLU A 75 3.75 5.92 -12.60
CA GLU A 75 4.79 6.87 -12.16
C GLU A 75 6.05 6.14 -11.66
N VAL A 76 5.89 5.15 -10.77
CA VAL A 76 7.05 4.39 -10.24
C VAL A 76 7.72 3.56 -11.34
N ARG A 77 6.97 3.05 -12.33
CA ARG A 77 7.54 2.35 -13.49
C ARG A 77 8.37 3.29 -14.37
N GLU A 78 7.90 4.52 -14.59
CA GLU A 78 8.66 5.55 -15.29
C GLU A 78 9.95 5.86 -14.53
N GLU A 79 9.87 6.06 -13.21
CA GLU A 79 11.04 6.31 -12.37
C GLU A 79 12.06 5.16 -12.41
N ILE A 80 11.60 3.89 -12.39
CA ILE A 80 12.47 2.72 -12.57
C ILE A 80 13.20 2.80 -13.92
N SER A 81 12.49 3.15 -15.00
CA SER A 81 13.08 3.27 -16.33
C SER A 81 14.19 4.34 -16.36
N GLU A 82 13.94 5.49 -15.74
CA GLU A 82 14.91 6.57 -15.61
C GLU A 82 16.12 6.15 -14.77
N ARG A 83 15.89 5.51 -13.61
CA ARG A 83 16.95 5.04 -12.71
C ARG A 83 17.81 3.94 -13.36
N GLU A 84 17.22 3.10 -14.21
CA GLU A 84 17.96 2.12 -15.02
C GLU A 84 18.85 2.81 -16.07
N ALA A 85 18.39 3.91 -16.67
CA ALA A 85 19.21 4.71 -17.59
C ALA A 85 20.38 5.38 -16.86
N ASP A 86 20.11 6.00 -15.71
CA ASP A 86 21.11 6.61 -14.83
C ASP A 86 22.18 5.60 -14.37
N LEU A 87 21.77 4.36 -14.07
CA LEU A 87 22.69 3.30 -13.70
C LEU A 87 23.59 2.89 -14.88
N ARG A 88 23.03 2.78 -16.10
CA ARG A 88 23.83 2.48 -17.30
C ARG A 88 24.88 3.56 -17.54
N GLU A 89 24.52 4.84 -17.45
CA GLU A 89 25.46 5.95 -17.56
C GLU A 89 26.58 5.86 -16.51
N ALA A 90 26.22 5.59 -15.24
CA ALA A 90 27.21 5.45 -14.16
C ALA A 90 28.19 4.28 -14.39
N LEU A 91 27.72 3.18 -15.01
CA LEU A 91 28.57 2.05 -15.38
C LEU A 91 29.53 2.41 -16.50
N GLU A 92 29.10 3.20 -17.48
CA GLU A 92 29.94 3.69 -18.58
C GLU A 92 31.01 4.68 -18.10
N ASP A 93 30.67 5.56 -17.16
CA ASP A 93 31.60 6.51 -16.54
C ASP A 93 32.67 5.83 -15.67
N GLY A 94 32.41 4.60 -15.22
CA GLY A 94 33.36 3.81 -14.42
C GLY A 94 33.60 4.34 -13.00
N GLU A 95 32.64 5.09 -12.44
CA GLU A 95 32.71 5.62 -11.07
C GLU A 95 31.99 4.70 -10.06
N PRO A 96 32.70 3.87 -9.26
CA PRO A 96 32.05 2.83 -8.45
C PRO A 96 31.08 3.38 -7.39
N GLN A 97 31.39 4.55 -6.82
CA GLN A 97 30.50 5.20 -5.86
C GLN A 97 29.21 5.73 -6.51
N LYS A 98 29.29 6.18 -7.77
CA LYS A 98 28.12 6.61 -8.54
C LYS A 98 27.23 5.39 -8.82
N VAL A 99 27.83 4.28 -9.26
CA VAL A 99 27.14 2.99 -9.49
C VAL A 99 26.40 2.52 -8.24
N GLU A 100 27.08 2.37 -7.10
CA GLU A 100 26.47 1.92 -5.84
C GLU A 100 25.27 2.79 -5.42
N ARG A 101 25.39 4.12 -5.57
CA ARG A 101 24.30 5.04 -5.27
C ARG A 101 23.11 4.87 -6.22
N ARG A 102 23.36 4.61 -7.52
CA ARG A 102 22.28 4.40 -8.50
C ARG A 102 21.59 3.06 -8.33
N GLU A 103 22.33 1.99 -8.03
CA GLU A 103 21.78 0.67 -7.71
C GLU A 103 20.83 0.74 -6.51
N ARG A 104 21.27 1.34 -5.40
CA ARG A 104 20.43 1.48 -4.20
C ARG A 104 19.12 2.21 -4.51
N LYS A 105 19.19 3.29 -5.28
CA LYS A 105 18.00 4.02 -5.70
C LYS A 105 17.10 3.14 -6.57
N LEU A 106 17.65 2.47 -7.56
CA LEU A 106 16.86 1.59 -8.41
C LEU A 106 16.14 0.50 -7.58
N ASP A 107 16.80 -0.05 -6.56
CA ASP A 107 16.19 -1.02 -5.65
C ASP A 107 15.10 -0.41 -4.76
N GLU A 108 15.26 0.84 -4.29
CA GLU A 108 14.22 1.58 -3.57
C GLU A 108 12.93 1.72 -4.41
N SER A 109 13.02 2.12 -5.69
CA SER A 109 11.83 2.25 -6.54
C SER A 109 11.22 0.88 -6.90
N ARG A 110 12.04 -0.17 -7.03
CA ARG A 110 11.55 -1.55 -7.23
C ARG A 110 10.82 -2.09 -6.00
N GLU A 111 11.28 -1.73 -4.80
CA GLU A 111 10.58 -2.03 -3.55
C GLU A 111 9.23 -1.31 -3.50
N GLU A 112 9.21 -0.01 -3.82
CA GLU A 112 7.98 0.78 -3.87
C GLU A 112 6.96 0.21 -4.86
N LEU A 113 7.39 -0.15 -6.07
CA LEU A 113 6.52 -0.80 -7.06
C LEU A 113 5.94 -2.11 -6.51
N ARG A 114 6.74 -2.91 -5.80
CA ARG A 114 6.25 -4.16 -5.21
C ARG A 114 5.18 -3.89 -4.15
N GLN A 115 5.38 -2.90 -3.30
CA GLN A 115 4.41 -2.51 -2.29
C GLN A 115 3.09 -2.00 -2.89
N LEU A 116 3.15 -1.30 -4.03
CA LEU A 116 1.96 -0.87 -4.76
C LEU A 116 1.20 -2.04 -5.39
N LEU A 117 1.91 -3.08 -5.88
CA LEU A 117 1.32 -4.27 -6.50
C LEU A 117 0.76 -5.28 -5.49
N GLU A 118 1.25 -5.26 -4.25
CA GLU A 118 0.83 -6.17 -3.18
C GLU A 118 -0.34 -5.63 -2.32
N LYS A 119 -0.75 -4.38 -2.55
CA LYS A 119 -1.88 -3.72 -1.89
C LYS A 119 -3.24 -4.13 -2.47
#